data_AF-A0A8D0H1R7-F1
#
_entry.id   AF-A0A8D0H1R7-F1
#
_cell.length_a   1.000
_cell.length_b   1.000
_cell.length_c   1.000
_cell.angle_alpha   90.00
_cell.angle_beta   90.00
_cell.angle_gamma   90.00
#
_symmetry.space_group_name_H-M   'P 1'
#
loop_
_entity.id
_entity.type
_entity.pdbx_description
1 polymer ?
#
loop_
_entity_poly.entity_id
_entity_poly.type
_entity_poly.pdbx_seq_one_letter_code
_entity_poly.pdbx_strand_id
1 'polypeptide(L)'
;MLQVFDLRKILITYYVKSIIYYVSRSPKLDHWLGHEGIQEALRPCTSLSYADSDPTFNLNIDEDYDHRVAGISLASFCNIYLDWIQYCAGRRDKVRPVPLSRRGAGFSGR
;
A
#
# COMPACT_ATOMS: atom_id res chain seq x y z
N MET A 1 -2.35 3.02 32.62
CA MET A 1 -3.20 2.38 31.58
C MET A 1 -2.61 2.68 30.21
N LEU A 2 -1.61 1.91 29.76
CA LEU A 2 -0.87 2.07 28.49
C LEU A 2 -1.18 0.93 27.50
N GLN A 3 -2.19 0.09 27.74
CA GLN A 3 -2.22 -1.25 27.14
C GLN A 3 -3.11 -1.43 25.90
N VAL A 4 -4.17 -0.64 25.73
CA VAL A 4 -5.16 -0.88 24.65
C VAL A 4 -5.00 0.12 23.51
N PHE A 5 -4.75 1.40 23.81
CA PHE A 5 -4.58 2.43 22.80
C PHE A 5 -3.30 2.21 21.98
N ASP A 6 -2.19 1.93 22.66
CA ASP A 6 -0.91 1.63 22.00
C ASP A 6 -1.00 0.38 21.12
N LEU A 7 -1.70 -0.66 21.61
CA LEU A 7 -1.92 -1.87 20.81
C LEU A 7 -2.75 -1.56 19.56
N ARG A 8 -3.83 -0.79 19.69
CA ARG A 8 -4.70 -0.43 18.56
C ARG A 8 -3.93 0.38 17.51
N LYS A 9 -3.15 1.36 17.94
CA LYS A 9 -2.28 2.17 17.07
C LYS A 9 -1.26 1.29 16.33
N ILE A 10 -0.59 0.39 17.04
CA ILE A 10 0.35 -0.56 16.44
C ILE A 10 -0.35 -1.44 15.41
N LEU A 11 -1.51 -2.02 15.75
CA LEU A 11 -2.25 -2.90 14.86
C LEU A 11 -2.69 -2.19 13.57
N ILE A 12 -3.24 -0.97 13.67
CA ILE A 12 -3.64 -0.17 12.52
C ILE A 12 -2.42 0.20 11.66
N THR A 13 -1.32 0.64 12.28
CA THR A 13 -0.08 0.97 11.56
C THR A 13 0.45 -0.23 10.76
N TYR A 14 0.47 -1.42 11.36
CA TYR A 14 0.89 -2.64 10.66
C TYR A 14 -0.12 -3.09 9.61
N TYR A 15 -1.41 -2.87 9.82
CA TYR A 15 -2.45 -3.16 8.83
C TYR A 15 -2.25 -2.32 7.56
N VAL A 16 -2.08 -1.00 7.70
CA VAL A 16 -1.80 -0.09 6.57
C VAL A 16 -0.49 -0.47 5.87
N LYS A 17 0.60 -0.67 6.63
CA LYS A 17 1.88 -1.13 6.07
C LYS A 17 1.77 -2.45 5.32
N SER A 18 0.93 -3.38 5.80
CA SER A 18 0.70 -4.66 5.12
C SER A 18 -0.05 -4.47 3.80
N ILE A 19 -1.09 -3.63 3.77
CA ILE A 19 -1.80 -3.30 2.51
C ILE A 19 -0.83 -2.70 1.49
N ILE A 20 -0.04 -1.70 1.90
CA ILE A 20 0.99 -1.08 1.03
C ILE A 20 1.93 -2.15 0.48
N TYR A 21 2.43 -3.03 1.33
CA TYR A 21 3.34 -4.11 0.93
C TYR A 21 2.68 -5.06 -0.08
N TYR A 22 1.47 -5.56 0.20
CA TYR A 22 0.77 -6.49 -0.68
C TYR A 22 0.41 -5.87 -2.03
N VAL A 23 -0.08 -4.63 -2.03
CA VAL A 23 -0.42 -3.90 -3.26
C VAL A 23 0.84 -3.64 -4.09
N SER A 24 1.91 -3.13 -3.48
CA SER A 24 3.19 -2.85 -4.15
C SER A 24 3.81 -4.10 -4.81
N ARG A 25 3.60 -5.26 -4.20
CA ARG A 25 4.12 -6.55 -4.65
C ARG A 25 3.21 -7.25 -5.66
N SER A 26 1.98 -6.78 -5.83
CA SER A 26 1.00 -7.41 -6.71
C SER A 26 1.46 -7.30 -8.18
N PRO A 27 1.47 -8.41 -8.93
CA PRO A 27 1.70 -8.35 -10.38
C PRO A 27 0.54 -7.63 -11.11
N LYS A 28 -0.62 -7.50 -10.45
CA LYS A 28 -1.78 -6.79 -11.00
C LYS A 28 -1.70 -5.28 -10.83
N LEU A 29 -0.73 -4.76 -10.08
CA LEU A 29 -0.65 -3.32 -9.78
C LEU A 29 -0.57 -2.48 -11.06
N ASP A 30 0.28 -2.84 -12.01
CA ASP A 30 0.43 -2.09 -13.27
C ASP A 30 -0.89 -2.13 -14.08
N HIS A 31 -1.58 -3.27 -14.07
CA HIS A 31 -2.89 -3.40 -14.71
C HIS A 31 -3.95 -2.53 -14.04
N TRP A 32 -4.00 -2.48 -12.70
CA TRP A 32 -4.93 -1.64 -11.97
C TRP A 32 -4.66 -0.16 -12.21
N LEU A 33 -3.39 0.27 -12.20
CA LEU A 33 -3.02 1.66 -12.46
C LEU A 33 -3.27 2.08 -13.92
N GLY A 34 -3.26 1.13 -14.87
CA GLY A 34 -3.62 1.37 -16.26
C GLY A 34 -5.13 1.34 -16.54
N HIS A 35 -5.96 0.93 -15.59
CA HIS A 35 -7.41 0.82 -15.79
C HIS A 35 -8.09 2.19 -15.63
N GLU A 36 -8.74 2.69 -16.69
CA GLU A 36 -9.37 4.03 -16.71
C GLU A 36 -10.36 4.25 -15.56
N GLY A 37 -11.21 3.25 -15.26
CA GLY A 37 -12.15 3.36 -14.14
C GLY A 37 -11.50 3.53 -12.76
N ILE A 38 -10.28 3.01 -12.58
CA ILE A 38 -9.52 3.18 -11.33
C ILE A 38 -8.87 4.57 -11.33
N GLN A 39 -8.30 5.00 -12.45
CA GLN A 39 -7.75 6.34 -12.57
C GLN A 39 -8.80 7.42 -12.32
N GLU A 40 -10.02 7.25 -12.84
CA GLU A 40 -11.13 8.18 -12.60
C GLU A 40 -11.51 8.21 -11.12
N ALA A 41 -11.61 7.05 -10.47
CA ALA A 41 -11.92 6.95 -9.04
C ALA A 41 -10.83 7.59 -8.16
N LEU A 42 -9.56 7.52 -8.58
CA LEU A 42 -8.42 8.10 -7.86
C LEU A 42 -8.17 9.59 -8.18
N ARG A 43 -8.84 10.14 -9.20
CA ARG A 43 -8.63 11.54 -9.62
C ARG A 43 -8.78 12.54 -8.46
N PRO A 44 -9.79 12.45 -7.57
CA PRO A 44 -9.91 13.36 -6.43
C PRO A 44 -8.67 13.35 -5.53
N CYS A 45 -8.08 12.17 -5.30
CA CYS A 45 -6.92 11.99 -4.42
C CYS A 45 -5.65 12.69 -4.92
N THR A 46 -5.61 13.12 -6.18
CA THR A 46 -4.49 13.88 -6.75
C THR A 46 -4.55 15.37 -6.42
N SER A 47 -5.70 15.87 -5.96
CA SER A 47 -5.85 17.27 -5.54
C SER A 47 -5.17 17.51 -4.20
N LEU A 48 -4.42 18.62 -4.11
CA LEU A 48 -3.83 19.10 -2.84
C LEU A 48 -4.90 19.42 -1.77
N SER A 49 -6.13 19.71 -2.19
CA SER A 49 -7.24 20.01 -1.29
C SER A 49 -8.03 18.78 -0.86
N TYR A 50 -7.71 17.60 -1.40
CA TYR A 50 -8.42 16.38 -1.06
C TYR A 50 -7.98 15.88 0.32
N ALA A 51 -8.97 15.57 1.15
CA ALA A 51 -8.82 14.82 2.38
C ALA A 51 -9.91 13.75 2.42
N ASP A 52 -9.53 12.53 2.78
CA ASP A 52 -10.49 11.50 3.13
C ASP A 52 -10.97 11.76 4.56
N SER A 53 -12.26 12.00 4.71
CA SER A 53 -12.91 12.34 5.98
C SER A 53 -13.81 11.22 6.49
N ASP A 54 -13.49 9.97 6.18
CA ASP A 54 -14.21 8.82 6.72
C ASP A 54 -14.29 8.90 8.27
N PRO A 55 -15.50 8.74 8.86
CA PRO A 55 -15.70 8.88 10.31
C PRO A 55 -14.99 7.81 11.14
N THR A 56 -14.41 6.78 10.52
CA THR A 56 -13.60 5.78 11.20
C THR A 56 -12.21 6.28 11.59
N PHE A 57 -11.70 7.34 10.96
CA PHE A 57 -10.41 7.92 11.30
C PHE A 57 -10.40 8.58 12.69
N ASN A 58 -9.29 8.45 13.39
CA ASN A 58 -9.14 8.85 14.78
C ASN A 58 -7.72 9.37 15.07
N LEU A 59 -7.63 10.65 15.43
CA LEU A 59 -6.38 11.33 15.81
C LEU A 59 -5.56 10.59 16.88
N ASN A 60 -6.20 9.83 17.77
CA ASN A 60 -5.50 9.11 18.83
C ASN A 60 -4.95 7.74 18.39
N ILE A 61 -5.33 7.26 17.20
CA ILE A 61 -4.99 5.93 16.69
C ILE A 61 -4.19 6.03 15.40
N ASP A 62 -4.65 6.82 14.44
CA ASP A 62 -4.09 6.91 13.09
C ASP A 62 -2.92 7.91 13.05
N GLU A 63 -1.74 7.43 12.65
CA GLU A 63 -0.51 8.24 12.62
C GLU A 63 -0.51 9.31 11.53
N ASP A 64 -1.29 9.10 10.46
CA ASP A 64 -1.41 9.94 9.27
C ASP A 64 -2.63 10.87 9.30
N TYR A 65 -3.37 10.90 10.41
CA TYR A 65 -4.49 11.81 10.58
C TYR A 65 -4.03 13.26 10.70
N ASP A 66 -4.55 14.15 9.86
CA ASP A 66 -4.30 15.59 9.91
C ASP A 66 -5.52 16.33 10.46
N HIS A 67 -5.38 16.84 11.69
CA HIS A 67 -6.40 17.63 12.38
C HIS A 67 -6.80 18.91 11.64
N ARG A 68 -5.93 19.47 10.78
CA ARG A 68 -6.19 20.72 10.06
C ARG A 68 -7.22 20.54 8.96
N VAL A 69 -7.27 19.35 8.37
CA VAL A 69 -8.22 18.97 7.31
C VAL A 69 -9.26 17.98 7.79
N ALA A 70 -9.24 17.62 9.09
CA ALA A 70 -10.13 16.64 9.71
C ALA A 70 -10.21 15.32 8.94
N GLY A 71 -9.05 14.79 8.54
CA GLY A 71 -8.97 13.60 7.68
C GLY A 71 -7.56 13.21 7.30
N ILE A 72 -7.44 12.34 6.31
CA ILE A 72 -6.16 11.92 5.74
C ILE A 72 -5.98 12.59 4.38
N SER A 73 -4.95 13.42 4.25
CA SER A 73 -4.55 14.01 2.97
C SER A 73 -3.43 13.18 2.33
N LEU A 74 -3.21 13.35 1.02
CA LEU A 74 -2.05 12.73 0.36
C LEU A 74 -0.72 13.14 1.02
N ALA A 75 -0.64 14.38 1.52
CA ALA A 75 0.54 14.89 2.20
C ALA A 75 0.76 14.20 3.56
N SER A 76 -0.27 14.09 4.39
CA SER A 76 -0.16 13.45 5.71
C SER A 76 0.11 11.95 5.57
N PHE A 77 -0.52 11.28 4.60
CA PHE A 77 -0.24 9.89 4.27
C PHE A 77 1.22 9.68 3.83
N CYS A 78 1.74 10.52 2.94
CA CYS A 78 3.13 10.45 2.50
C CYS A 78 4.11 10.74 3.65
N ASN A 79 3.82 11.69 4.52
CA ASN A 79 4.68 12.01 5.67
C ASN A 79 4.95 10.79 6.57
N ILE A 80 3.99 9.86 6.68
CA ILE A 80 4.12 8.66 7.51
C ILE A 80 4.63 7.46 6.71
N TYR A 81 4.15 7.25 5.48
CA TYR A 81 4.34 5.98 4.77
C TYR A 81 5.25 6.05 3.54
N LEU A 82 5.74 7.22 3.12
CA LEU A 82 6.53 7.35 1.89
C LEU A 82 7.80 6.48 1.92
N ASP A 83 8.55 6.48 3.02
CA ASP A 83 9.75 5.63 3.16
C ASP A 83 9.42 4.14 3.01
N TRP A 84 8.29 3.69 3.57
CA TRP A 84 7.84 2.31 3.46
C TRP A 84 7.37 1.96 2.03
N ILE A 85 6.67 2.88 1.37
CA ILE A 85 6.25 2.76 -0.03
C ILE A 85 7.48 2.62 -0.93
N GLN A 86 8.46 3.51 -0.77
CA GLN A 86 9.72 3.48 -1.52
C GLN A 86 10.50 2.18 -1.27
N TYR A 87 10.56 1.72 -0.02
CA TYR A 87 11.16 0.43 0.32
C TYR A 87 10.47 -0.75 -0.37
N CYS A 88 9.13 -0.78 -0.37
CA CYS A 88 8.35 -1.81 -1.06
C CYS A 88 8.56 -1.77 -2.57
N ALA A 89 8.51 -0.58 -3.17
CA ALA A 89 8.72 -0.37 -4.60
C ALA A 89 10.12 -0.81 -5.06
N GLY A 90 11.18 -0.46 -4.33
CA GLY A 90 12.55 -0.88 -4.64
C GLY A 90 12.81 -2.40 -4.51
N ARG A 91 11.86 -3.16 -3.96
CA ARG A 91 11.90 -4.63 -3.88
C ARG A 91 10.95 -5.33 -4.84
N ARG A 92 10.19 -4.57 -5.64
CA ARG A 92 9.24 -5.12 -6.62
C ARG A 92 9.95 -5.93 -7.71
N ASP A 93 11.02 -5.40 -8.28
CA ASP A 93 11.75 -6.05 -9.39
C ASP A 93 12.61 -7.24 -8.97
N LYS A 94 12.92 -7.37 -7.68
CA LYS A 94 13.77 -8.45 -7.14
C LYS A 94 13.05 -9.79 -7.08
N VAL A 95 11.74 -9.83 -7.31
CA VAL A 95 10.91 -11.04 -7.29
C VAL A 95 10.22 -11.23 -8.64
N ARG A 96 10.98 -11.09 -9.73
CA ARG A 96 10.61 -11.83 -10.94
C ARG A 96 10.81 -13.31 -10.65
N PRO A 97 9.78 -14.17 -10.82
CA PRO A 97 9.98 -15.60 -10.70
C PRO A 97 11.05 -16.00 -11.72
N VAL A 98 12.04 -16.79 -11.26
CA VAL A 98 12.95 -17.49 -12.17
C VAL A 98 12.07 -18.19 -13.21
N PRO A 99 12.28 -17.97 -14.52
CA PRO A 99 11.53 -18.72 -15.52
C PRO A 99 11.71 -20.20 -15.21
N LEU A 100 10.61 -20.95 -15.15
CA LEU A 100 10.62 -22.42 -15.20
C LEU A 100 11.12 -22.85 -16.58
N SER A 101 12.37 -22.52 -16.91
CA SER A 101 13.06 -23.04 -18.07
C SER A 101 13.90 -24.21 -17.61
N ARG A 102 13.56 -25.38 -18.15
CA ARG A 102 14.35 -26.62 -18.15
C ARG A 102 14.34 -27.44 -16.86
N ARG A 103 13.22 -28.09 -16.57
CA ARG A 103 13.26 -29.45 -16.02
C ARG A 103 12.93 -30.44 -17.15
N GLY A 104 13.97 -31.10 -17.66
CA GLY A 104 13.89 -32.42 -18.30
C GLY A 104 13.28 -32.49 -19.70
N ALA A 105 14.01 -32.02 -20.71
CA ALA A 105 13.99 -32.73 -22.00
C ALA A 105 14.85 -33.98 -21.84
N GLY A 106 14.31 -35.15 -22.14
CA GLY A 106 15.08 -36.38 -22.34
C GLY A 106 14.73 -37.52 -21.39
N PHE A 107 13.74 -38.32 -21.77
CA PHE A 107 13.86 -39.78 -21.70
C PHE A 107 13.05 -40.38 -22.84
N SER A 108 13.72 -40.55 -23.99
CA SER A 108 13.31 -41.50 -25.01
C SER A 108 14.21 -42.73 -24.89
N GLY A 109 13.65 -43.84 -24.43
CA GLY A 109 14.20 -45.19 -24.57
C GLY A 109 12.97 -46.10 -24.67
N ARG A 110 12.65 -46.54 -25.89
CA ARG A 110 12.89 -47.92 -26.37
C ARG A 110 12.26 -48.97 -25.46
#